data_AF-A0A7C7JTY8-F1
#
_entry.id   AF-A0A7C7JTY8-F1
#
_cell.length_a   1.000
_cell.length_b   1.000
_cell.length_c   1.000
_cell.angle_alpha   90.00
_cell.angle_beta   90.00
_cell.angle_gamma   90.00
#
_symmetry.space_group_name_H-M   'P 1'
#
loop_
_entity.id
_entity.type
_entity.pdbx_description
1 polymer ?
#
loop_
_entity_poly.entity_id
_entity_poly.type
_entity_poly.pdbx_seq_one_letter_code
_entity_poly.pdbx_strand_id
1 'polypeptide(L)'
;MKKTITLILILLTSFLSFSQVGINTTNPDASSILDIESSDKGVLFPRMTTAERDAIANPAKGLIIYNIDIDKLQFNIGISSAPIWTSVNNRPSVSSDAGNQLTGGSDNGVYLGRTTHFDKFTITGTGN
;
A
#
# COMPACT_ATOMS: atom_id res chain seq x y z
N MET A 1 4.36 47.28 29.27
CA MET A 1 5.63 46.82 28.66
C MET A 1 5.97 45.39 29.07
N LYS A 2 6.29 45.08 30.33
CA LYS A 2 6.63 43.70 30.75
C LYS A 2 5.54 42.65 30.43
N LYS A 3 4.28 42.94 30.79
CA LYS A 3 3.12 42.06 30.50
C LYS A 3 2.87 41.88 29.00
N THR A 4 3.14 42.91 28.20
CA THR A 4 2.98 42.90 26.74
C THR A 4 4.03 42.00 26.07
N ILE A 5 5.27 42.03 26.56
CA ILE A 5 6.37 41.16 26.07
C ILE A 5 6.08 39.69 26.40
N THR A 6 5.61 39.39 27.62
CA THR A 6 5.24 38.02 28.01
C THR A 6 4.12 37.45 27.12
N LEU A 7 3.13 38.28 26.76
CA LEU A 7 2.04 37.86 25.88
C LEU A 7 2.53 37.55 24.46
N ILE A 8 3.42 38.38 23.91
CA ILE A 8 4.02 38.17 22.58
C ILE A 8 4.85 36.89 22.56
N LEU A 9 5.58 36.59 23.63
CA LEU A 9 6.40 35.37 23.73
C LEU A 9 5.54 34.09 23.71
N ILE A 10 4.43 34.08 24.46
CA ILE A 10 3.48 32.95 24.49
C ILE A 10 2.82 32.76 23.11
N LEU A 11 2.48 33.86 22.44
CA LEU A 11 1.89 33.82 21.10
C LEU A 11 2.89 33.29 20.06
N LEU A 12 4.17 33.68 20.15
CA LEU A 12 5.22 33.25 19.24
C LEU A 12 5.53 31.74 19.38
N THR A 13 5.51 31.20 20.59
CA THR A 13 5.73 29.75 20.82
C THR A 13 4.59 28.88 20.30
N SER A 14 3.38 29.42 20.18
CA SER A 14 2.20 28.69 19.70
C SER A 14 2.33 28.30 18.22
N PHE A 15 3.03 29.12 17.41
CA PHE A 15 3.25 28.88 15.99
C PHE A 15 4.29 27.79 15.68
N LEU A 16 5.03 27.30 16.67
CA LEU A 16 6.05 26.24 16.50
C LEU A 16 5.49 24.84 16.78
N SER A 17 4.17 24.71 16.94
CA SER A 17 3.50 23.45 17.26
C SER A 17 3.24 22.66 15.96
N PHE A 18 3.85 21.49 15.79
CA PHE A 18 3.52 20.58 14.69
C PHE A 18 2.21 19.84 14.98
N SER A 19 1.27 19.84 14.03
CA SER A 19 0.00 19.11 14.14
C SER A 19 0.16 17.70 13.56
N GLN A 20 0.47 16.72 14.41
CA GLN A 20 0.39 15.28 14.08
C GLN A 20 -0.85 14.68 14.73
N VAL A 21 -1.48 13.72 14.05
CA VAL A 21 -2.65 13.01 14.58
C VAL A 21 -2.16 11.70 15.18
N GLY A 22 -2.11 11.62 16.51
CA GLY A 22 -1.95 10.37 17.24
C GLY A 22 -3.31 9.79 17.61
N ILE A 23 -3.56 8.52 17.30
CA ILE A 23 -4.70 7.76 17.82
C ILE A 23 -4.16 6.72 18.78
N ASN A 24 -4.54 6.86 20.05
CA ASN A 24 -4.11 5.98 21.15
C ASN A 24 -2.58 5.96 21.36
N THR A 25 -1.88 7.00 20.92
CA THR A 25 -0.48 7.31 21.25
C THR A 25 -0.33 8.81 21.54
N THR A 26 0.47 9.16 22.55
CA THR A 26 0.82 10.57 22.86
C THR A 26 2.14 10.99 22.25
N ASN A 27 2.88 10.05 21.66
CA ASN A 27 4.17 10.31 21.03
C ASN A 27 4.21 9.68 19.63
N PRO A 28 3.43 10.21 18.67
CA PRO A 28 3.45 9.75 17.29
C PRO A 28 4.88 9.74 16.74
N ASP A 29 5.18 8.80 15.84
CA ASP A 29 6.46 8.78 15.15
C ASP A 29 6.70 10.09 14.41
N ALA A 30 7.88 10.69 14.57
CA ALA A 30 8.22 11.99 14.02
C ALA A 30 8.18 12.05 12.47
N SER A 31 8.23 10.89 11.81
CA SER A 31 8.11 10.76 10.35
C SER A 31 6.66 10.56 9.87
N SER A 32 5.68 10.54 10.78
CA SER A 32 4.27 10.30 10.49
C SER A 32 3.39 11.55 10.65
N ILE A 33 2.37 11.67 9.80
CA ILE A 33 1.29 12.66 9.99
C ILE A 33 0.13 12.04 10.79
N LEU A 34 -0.05 10.72 10.67
CA LEU A 34 -1.03 9.92 11.40
C LEU A 34 -0.31 8.68 11.95
N ASP A 35 -0.37 8.51 13.27
CA ASP A 35 0.15 7.34 13.97
C ASP A 35 -0.97 6.70 14.80
N ILE A 36 -1.10 5.38 14.73
CA ILE A 36 -2.19 4.63 15.36
C ILE A 36 -1.58 3.42 16.06
N GLU A 37 -1.69 3.39 17.38
CA GLU A 37 -1.18 2.29 18.20
C GLU A 37 -2.35 1.53 18.86
N SER A 38 -2.37 0.21 18.78
CA SER A 38 -3.33 -0.61 19.51
C SER A 38 -2.79 -2.03 19.67
N SER A 39 -3.08 -2.68 20.80
CA SER A 39 -2.71 -4.08 21.04
C SER A 39 -3.82 -5.08 20.65
N ASP A 40 -5.06 -4.60 20.50
CA ASP A 40 -6.27 -5.43 20.34
C ASP A 40 -7.23 -4.97 19.21
N LYS A 41 -6.93 -3.85 18.53
CA LYS A 41 -7.76 -3.29 17.44
C LYS A 41 -6.92 -3.03 16.20
N GLY A 42 -7.59 -2.99 15.05
CA GLY A 42 -6.99 -2.64 13.76
C GLY A 42 -7.64 -1.40 13.14
N VAL A 43 -7.16 -1.04 11.95
CA VAL A 43 -7.70 0.07 11.15
C VAL A 43 -8.60 -0.48 10.05
N LEU A 44 -9.83 0.01 9.99
CA LEU A 44 -10.70 -0.21 8.83
C LEU A 44 -10.50 0.94 7.84
N PHE A 45 -9.91 0.63 6.69
CA PHE A 45 -9.88 1.55 5.55
C PHE A 45 -11.28 1.73 4.96
N PRO A 46 -11.55 2.83 4.22
CA PRO A 46 -12.82 3.02 3.53
C PRO A 46 -13.20 1.80 2.69
N ARG A 47 -14.39 1.26 2.94
CA ARG A 47 -14.91 0.06 2.27
C ARG A 47 -15.91 0.47 1.20
N MET A 48 -15.73 -0.02 -0.01
CA MET A 48 -16.57 0.33 -1.15
C MET A 48 -16.51 -0.74 -2.23
N THR A 49 -17.52 -0.77 -3.10
CA THR A 49 -17.54 -1.59 -4.31
C THR A 49 -16.52 -1.07 -5.34
N THR A 50 -16.25 -1.87 -6.37
CA THR A 50 -15.44 -1.49 -7.52
C THR A 50 -16.02 -0.28 -8.24
N ALA A 51 -17.34 -0.24 -8.40
CA ALA A 51 -18.04 0.87 -9.06
C ALA A 51 -17.90 2.18 -8.26
N GLU A 52 -18.06 2.13 -6.94
CA GLU A 52 -17.87 3.29 -6.07
C GLU A 52 -16.41 3.77 -6.04
N ARG A 53 -15.44 2.84 -6.03
CA ARG A 53 -14.01 3.14 -6.15
C ARG A 53 -13.70 3.88 -7.44
N ASP A 54 -14.25 3.41 -8.56
CA ASP A 54 -14.01 3.99 -9.89
C ASP A 54 -14.75 5.33 -10.07
N ALA A 55 -15.77 5.59 -9.25
CA ALA A 55 -16.46 6.87 -9.18
C ALA A 55 -15.74 7.94 -8.34
N ILE A 56 -14.64 7.61 -7.64
CA ILE A 56 -13.84 8.60 -6.90
C ILE A 56 -13.26 9.61 -7.90
N ALA A 57 -13.64 10.88 -7.77
CA ALA A 57 -13.10 11.95 -8.60
C ALA A 57 -11.65 12.29 -8.19
N ASN A 58 -10.73 12.29 -9.16
CA ASN A 58 -9.33 12.67 -8.98
C ASN A 58 -8.63 12.01 -7.77
N PRO A 59 -8.66 10.67 -7.62
CA PRO A 59 -8.07 9.99 -6.48
C PRO A 59 -6.56 10.31 -6.38
N ALA A 60 -6.07 10.60 -5.19
CA ALA A 60 -4.64 10.85 -4.99
C ALA A 60 -3.82 9.59 -5.31
N LYS A 61 -2.59 9.78 -5.78
CA LYS A 61 -1.60 8.69 -5.82
C LYS A 61 -1.33 8.23 -4.39
N GLY A 62 -1.35 6.92 -4.15
CA GLY A 62 -1.22 6.32 -2.84
C GLY A 62 -2.52 6.29 -2.02
N LEU A 63 -3.67 6.71 -2.56
CA LEU A 63 -4.97 6.55 -1.88
C LEU A 63 -5.26 5.06 -1.65
N ILE A 64 -5.58 4.68 -0.41
CA ILE A 64 -5.83 3.28 0.01
C ILE A 64 -7.31 3.10 0.35
N ILE A 65 -7.90 2.02 -0.16
CA ILE A 65 -9.28 1.59 0.10
C ILE A 65 -9.36 0.07 0.25
N TYR A 66 -10.43 -0.43 0.84
CA TYR A 66 -10.77 -1.86 0.81
C TYR A 66 -11.94 -2.09 -0.17
N ASN A 67 -11.69 -2.84 -1.23
CA ASN A 67 -12.70 -3.18 -2.23
C ASN A 67 -13.47 -4.43 -1.81
N ILE A 68 -14.78 -4.28 -1.60
CA ILE A 68 -15.66 -5.35 -1.09
C ILE A 68 -16.18 -6.30 -2.16
N ASP A 69 -16.05 -5.99 -3.46
CA ASP A 69 -16.47 -6.92 -4.52
C ASP A 69 -15.44 -8.03 -4.74
N ILE A 70 -14.16 -7.74 -4.46
CA ILE A 70 -13.03 -8.65 -4.69
C ILE A 70 -12.29 -9.03 -3.40
N ASP A 71 -12.75 -8.54 -2.25
CA ASP A 71 -12.15 -8.75 -0.92
C ASP A 71 -10.65 -8.42 -0.86
N LYS A 72 -10.25 -7.27 -1.44
CA LYS A 72 -8.84 -6.83 -1.48
C LYS A 72 -8.65 -5.41 -0.96
N LEU A 73 -7.57 -5.21 -0.21
CA LEU A 73 -6.99 -3.89 0.03
C LEU A 73 -6.35 -3.41 -1.28
N GLN A 74 -6.71 -2.21 -1.75
CA GLN A 74 -6.21 -1.63 -2.98
C GLN A 74 -5.64 -0.23 -2.75
N PHE A 75 -4.69 0.16 -3.59
CA PHE A 75 -4.14 1.50 -3.61
C PHE A 75 -3.92 2.01 -5.03
N ASN A 76 -4.07 3.32 -5.21
CA ASN A 76 -3.86 3.96 -6.51
C ASN A 76 -2.36 4.20 -6.76
N ILE A 77 -1.77 3.55 -7.77
CA ILE A 77 -0.38 3.82 -8.20
C ILE A 77 -0.29 4.84 -9.33
N GLY A 78 -1.42 5.14 -9.97
CA GLY A 78 -1.54 6.10 -11.06
C GLY A 78 -1.55 7.55 -10.57
N ILE A 79 -1.82 8.46 -11.50
CA ILE A 79 -2.03 9.89 -11.21
C ILE A 79 -3.52 10.18 -11.07
N SER A 80 -3.88 11.34 -10.53
CA SER A 80 -5.29 11.68 -10.26
C SER A 80 -6.19 11.68 -11.50
N SER A 81 -5.67 12.05 -12.67
CA SER A 81 -6.42 12.02 -13.93
C SER A 81 -6.44 10.65 -14.62
N ALA A 82 -5.62 9.70 -14.17
CA ALA A 82 -5.50 8.36 -14.73
C ALA A 82 -5.14 7.38 -13.60
N PRO A 83 -6.10 7.05 -12.71
CA PRO A 83 -5.86 6.14 -11.62
C PRO A 83 -5.55 4.73 -12.11
N ILE A 84 -4.67 4.06 -11.40
CA ILE A 84 -4.35 2.64 -11.62
C ILE A 84 -4.48 1.96 -10.26
N TRP A 85 -5.58 1.23 -10.07
CA TRP A 85 -5.85 0.53 -8.82
C TRP A 85 -5.12 -0.81 -8.78
N THR A 86 -4.25 -0.97 -7.78
CA THR A 86 -3.49 -2.21 -7.56
C THR A 86 -3.84 -2.79 -6.20
N SER A 87 -4.04 -4.11 -6.13
CA SER A 87 -4.24 -4.80 -4.86
C SER A 87 -2.93 -5.02 -4.12
N VAL A 88 -2.95 -4.89 -2.79
CA VAL A 88 -1.82 -5.28 -1.94
C VAL A 88 -1.60 -6.79 -2.09
N ASN A 89 -0.34 -7.20 -2.24
CA ASN A 89 0.06 -8.58 -2.56
C ASN A 89 -0.45 -9.10 -3.91
N ASN A 90 -0.64 -8.22 -4.91
CA ASN A 90 -0.79 -8.65 -6.29
C ASN A 90 0.52 -9.28 -6.78
N ARG A 91 0.74 -10.56 -6.49
CA ARG A 91 1.82 -11.33 -7.13
C ARG A 91 1.48 -11.32 -8.61
N PRO A 92 2.33 -10.78 -9.49
CA PRO A 92 2.05 -10.87 -10.91
C PRO A 92 1.87 -12.35 -11.22
N SER A 93 0.72 -12.71 -11.78
CA SER A 93 0.53 -14.03 -12.36
C SER A 93 1.66 -14.21 -13.36
N VAL A 94 2.64 -15.04 -13.01
CA VAL A 94 3.81 -15.29 -13.87
C VAL A 94 3.42 -16.04 -15.16
N SER A 95 2.17 -16.49 -15.26
CA SER A 95 1.50 -16.89 -16.49
C SER A 95 -0.02 -16.95 -16.27
N SER A 96 -0.79 -16.60 -17.30
CA SER A 96 -2.26 -16.70 -17.35
C SER A 96 -2.74 -17.97 -18.07
N ASP A 97 -1.83 -18.87 -18.46
CA ASP A 97 -2.18 -20.05 -19.26
C ASP A 97 -2.74 -21.16 -18.35
N ALA A 98 -3.86 -21.76 -18.78
CA ALA A 98 -4.49 -22.84 -18.02
C ALA A 98 -3.53 -24.04 -17.87
N GLY A 99 -3.27 -24.44 -16.61
CA GLY A 99 -2.40 -25.58 -16.29
C GLY A 99 -0.95 -25.22 -15.96
N ASN A 100 -0.57 -23.94 -15.99
CA ASN A 100 0.79 -23.54 -15.64
C ASN A 100 1.00 -23.49 -14.11
N GLN A 101 1.87 -24.37 -13.58
CA GLN A 101 2.27 -24.40 -12.16
C GLN A 101 3.64 -23.74 -11.94
N LEU A 102 3.91 -22.62 -12.58
CA LEU A 102 5.03 -21.77 -12.20
C LEU A 102 4.58 -20.89 -11.04
N THR A 103 4.77 -21.38 -9.82
CA THR A 103 4.65 -20.54 -8.61
C THR A 103 6.02 -19.98 -8.25
N GLY A 104 6.10 -18.69 -7.90
CA GLY A 104 7.35 -18.08 -7.48
C GLY A 104 7.94 -18.78 -6.27
N GLY A 105 9.18 -19.26 -6.38
CA GLY A 105 9.96 -19.80 -5.28
C GLY A 105 10.36 -18.70 -4.29
N SER A 106 10.72 -19.08 -3.06
CA SER A 106 11.14 -18.15 -1.99
C SER A 106 12.47 -17.43 -2.27
N ASP A 107 13.12 -17.73 -3.39
CA ASP A 107 14.48 -17.30 -3.76
C ASP A 107 14.52 -16.54 -5.10
N ASN A 108 13.38 -16.06 -5.59
CA ASN A 108 13.23 -15.42 -6.90
C ASN A 108 13.56 -16.33 -8.10
N GLY A 109 13.69 -17.64 -7.90
CA GLY A 109 13.80 -18.65 -8.95
C GLY A 109 12.43 -19.16 -9.43
N VAL A 110 12.39 -19.62 -10.68
CA VAL A 110 11.27 -20.36 -11.27
C VAL A 110 11.60 -21.85 -11.18
N TYR A 111 10.78 -22.63 -10.45
CA TYR A 111 10.98 -24.08 -10.31
C TYR A 111 9.85 -24.89 -10.97
N LEU A 112 10.22 -26.02 -11.55
CA LEU A 112 9.30 -27.05 -11.98
C LEU A 112 9.13 -28.05 -10.82
N GLY A 113 8.00 -27.97 -10.12
CA GLY A 113 7.73 -28.74 -8.89
C GLY A 113 7.42 -30.21 -9.11
N ARG A 114 8.34 -31.00 -9.69
CA ARG A 114 8.25 -32.47 -9.55
C ARG A 114 9.60 -33.19 -9.60
N THR A 115 9.89 -33.93 -8.52
CA THR A 115 11.05 -34.82 -8.33
C THR A 115 10.87 -36.15 -9.07
N THR A 116 10.53 -36.11 -10.35
CA THR A 116 10.75 -37.25 -11.24
C THR A 116 11.53 -36.71 -12.41
N HIS A 117 12.82 -37.10 -12.49
CA HIS A 117 13.67 -36.84 -13.64
C HIS A 117 12.95 -37.31 -14.89
N PHE A 118 12.32 -36.38 -15.60
CA PHE A 118 12.09 -36.51 -17.02
C PHE A 118 13.29 -35.84 -17.65
N ASP A 119 13.86 -36.49 -18.66
CA ASP A 119 15.11 -36.15 -19.35
C ASP A 119 15.43 -34.66 -19.48
N LYS A 120 16.74 -34.39 -19.64
CA LYS A 120 17.36 -33.08 -19.89
C LYS A 120 16.40 -32.11 -20.60
N PHE A 121 15.88 -31.15 -19.85
CA PHE A 121 15.23 -29.97 -20.42
C PHE A 121 16.24 -29.31 -21.37
N THR A 122 16.02 -29.43 -22.68
CA THR A 122 16.93 -28.93 -23.72
C THR A 122 16.23 -27.83 -24.50
N ILE A 123 16.72 -26.60 -24.37
CA ILE A 123 16.34 -25.49 -25.25
C ILE A 123 17.21 -25.60 -26.51
N THR A 124 16.63 -26.05 -27.62
CA THR A 124 17.31 -26.12 -28.93
C THR A 124 16.86 -24.99 -29.85
N GLY A 125 16.84 -23.76 -29.34
CA GLY A 125 16.62 -22.57 -30.15
C GLY A 125 17.93 -21.82 -30.33
N THR A 126 18.60 -21.97 -31.48
CA THR A 126 19.48 -20.90 -31.96
C THR A 126 18.57 -19.85 -32.55
N GLY A 127 18.42 -18.71 -31.87
CA GLY A 127 17.83 -17.53 -32.48
C GLY A 127 18.60 -17.16 -33.74
N ASN A 128 17.90 -16.63 -34.75
CA ASN A 128 18.51 -16.09 -35.96
C ASN A 128 19.51 -14.97 -35.65
#